data_AF-A0A536BUQ6-F1
#
_entry.id   AF-A0A536BUQ6-F1
#
_cell.length_a   1.000
_cell.length_b   1.000
_cell.length_c   1.000
_cell.angle_alpha   90.00
_cell.angle_beta   90.00
_cell.angle_gamma   90.00
#
_symmetry.space_group_name_H-M   'P 1'
#
loop_
_entity.id
_entity.type
_entity.pdbx_description
1 polymer ?
#
loop_
_entity_poly.entity_id
_entity_poly.type
_entity_poly.pdbx_seq_one_letter_code
_entity_poly.pdbx_strand_id
1 'polypeptide(L)'
;MVTTKSDASLDTLTSASGDPVEGSHADAGEDDVATFLSKLAHAMQVAVGAEHVRTSQMAEQRRQTHIQGLVARAASEADEFSEVADRDIEGIDAWAEAEIARLRGQREARIAARRIELQARLDEHQSRLDREVELINAAVSAHRADVDRFFEGLQAEVDPLAIARHAGARPRFPTLDSLSGDQKAGSTVFARVVGDAADGTPARMVGVMGPAPAEAQGEGSSSRLRAERLIGTLLGRDTKEPDRPESKG
;
A
#
# COMPACT_ATOMS: atom_id res chain seq x y z
N MET A 1 3.56 -50.66 26.54
CA MET A 1 3.24 -51.74 27.49
C MET A 1 2.59 -52.87 26.70
N VAL A 2 3.41 -53.76 26.13
CA VAL A 2 3.03 -55.14 25.75
C VAL A 2 4.24 -55.98 26.08
N THR A 3 4.03 -56.89 27.01
CA THR A 3 5.00 -57.81 27.58
C THR A 3 4.85 -59.13 26.85
N THR A 4 5.93 -59.72 26.33
CA THR A 4 6.06 -61.18 26.27
C THR A 4 7.54 -61.56 26.37
N LYS A 5 7.89 -61.87 27.61
CA LYS A 5 9.02 -62.69 28.05
C LYS A 5 8.67 -64.15 27.67
N SER A 6 9.54 -64.83 26.94
CA SER A 6 9.56 -66.30 26.91
C SER A 6 11.00 -66.76 26.82
N ASP A 7 11.41 -67.31 27.96
CA ASP A 7 12.66 -68.04 28.22
C ASP A 7 12.30 -69.55 28.26
N ALA A 8 13.33 -70.40 28.29
CA ALA A 8 13.31 -71.87 28.20
C ALA A 8 13.28 -72.43 26.76
N SER A 9 14.04 -73.46 26.39
CA SER A 9 14.63 -74.53 27.20
C SER A 9 15.90 -75.06 26.54
N LEU A 10 17.00 -75.12 27.28
CA LEU A 10 18.14 -76.00 26.99
C LEU A 10 17.93 -77.27 27.81
N ASP A 11 17.76 -78.40 27.14
CA ASP A 11 17.91 -79.71 27.77
C ASP A 11 18.66 -80.66 26.85
N THR A 12 19.94 -80.81 27.20
CA THR A 12 20.70 -82.05 27.35
C THR A 12 20.20 -83.31 26.67
N LEU A 13 21.00 -83.87 25.75
CA LEU A 13 21.21 -85.32 25.67
C LEU A 13 22.68 -85.66 25.40
N THR A 14 23.11 -86.62 26.20
CA THR A 14 24.42 -87.27 26.35
C THR A 14 24.57 -88.45 25.38
N SER A 15 25.82 -88.93 25.26
CA SER A 15 26.31 -90.22 24.70
C SER A 15 26.71 -90.19 23.22
N ALA A 16 27.85 -90.74 22.78
CA ALA A 16 28.93 -91.47 23.45
C ALA A 16 30.17 -91.49 22.51
N SER A 17 31.36 -91.67 23.08
CA SER A 17 32.63 -91.87 22.37
C SER A 17 32.63 -93.10 21.46
N GLY A 18 33.25 -92.93 20.29
CA GLY A 18 33.74 -93.99 19.42
C GLY A 18 34.73 -93.37 18.42
N ASP A 19 36.01 -93.62 18.62
CA ASP A 19 37.14 -93.23 17.75
C ASP A 19 37.65 -94.51 17.04
N PRO A 20 38.52 -94.43 16.02
CA PRO A 20 38.20 -94.14 14.62
C PRO A 20 38.55 -95.33 13.70
N VAL A 21 37.90 -95.43 12.54
CA VAL A 21 38.38 -96.30 11.45
C VAL A 21 38.36 -95.52 10.14
N GLU A 22 39.54 -95.54 9.52
CA GLU A 22 39.92 -94.90 8.26
C GLU A 22 38.85 -95.00 7.16
N GLY A 23 38.59 -93.84 6.54
CA GLY A 23 37.86 -93.71 5.30
C GLY A 23 38.34 -92.45 4.57
N SER A 24 39.52 -92.54 3.96
CA SER A 24 40.26 -91.52 3.20
C SER A 24 39.54 -90.96 1.95
N HIS A 25 38.20 -90.91 1.91
CA HIS A 25 37.42 -90.36 0.79
C HIS A 25 36.16 -89.57 1.21
N ALA A 26 35.89 -89.33 2.50
CA ALA A 26 34.79 -88.48 2.95
C ALA A 26 35.15 -86.97 3.02
N ASP A 27 36.44 -86.67 3.26
CA ASP A 27 36.99 -85.32 3.45
C ASP A 27 36.89 -84.44 2.17
N ALA A 28 37.13 -85.05 1.00
CA ALA A 28 37.08 -84.34 -0.28
C ALA A 28 35.67 -83.86 -0.69
N GLY A 29 34.61 -84.54 -0.23
CA GLY A 29 33.23 -84.18 -0.56
C GLY A 29 32.66 -83.04 0.29
N GLU A 30 33.06 -82.95 1.58
CA GLU A 30 32.72 -81.82 2.44
C GLU A 30 33.50 -80.56 2.06
N ASP A 31 34.77 -80.71 1.68
CA ASP A 31 35.60 -79.63 1.16
C ASP A 31 35.05 -79.02 -0.14
N ASP A 32 34.53 -79.86 -1.05
CA ASP A 32 33.90 -79.39 -2.30
C ASP A 32 32.58 -78.61 -2.03
N VAL A 33 31.76 -79.06 -1.07
CA VAL A 33 30.52 -78.38 -0.67
C VAL A 33 30.85 -77.03 0.01
N ALA A 34 31.83 -76.99 0.92
CA ALA A 34 32.28 -75.76 1.56
C ALA A 34 32.83 -74.75 0.55
N THR A 35 33.59 -75.23 -0.44
CA THR A 35 34.14 -74.41 -1.53
C THR A 35 33.05 -73.86 -2.44
N PHE A 36 32.02 -74.64 -2.77
CA PHE A 36 30.85 -74.18 -3.53
C PHE A 36 30.06 -73.10 -2.79
N LEU A 37 29.77 -73.30 -1.49
CA LEU A 37 29.05 -72.32 -0.68
C LEU A 37 29.82 -71.00 -0.54
N SER A 38 31.15 -71.07 -0.39
CA SER A 38 32.01 -69.87 -0.39
C SER A 38 31.91 -69.10 -1.71
N LYS A 39 32.00 -69.80 -2.85
CA LYS A 39 31.85 -69.19 -4.19
C LYS A 39 30.45 -68.61 -4.39
N LEU A 40 29.40 -69.28 -3.92
CA LEU A 40 28.03 -68.78 -3.97
C LEU A 40 27.85 -67.54 -3.10
N ALA A 41 28.33 -67.56 -1.85
CA ALA A 41 28.28 -66.42 -0.94
C ALA A 41 29.02 -65.22 -1.53
N HIS A 42 30.20 -65.44 -2.13
CA HIS A 42 30.96 -64.40 -2.82
C HIS A 42 30.18 -63.85 -4.03
N ALA A 43 29.60 -64.71 -4.87
CA ALA A 43 28.78 -64.28 -6.01
C ALA A 43 27.55 -63.47 -5.57
N MET A 44 26.88 -63.90 -4.49
CA MET A 44 25.75 -63.16 -3.90
C MET A 44 26.21 -61.81 -3.35
N GLN A 45 27.35 -61.74 -2.67
CA GLN A 45 27.89 -60.49 -2.11
C GLN A 45 28.26 -59.50 -3.23
N VAL A 46 28.85 -59.98 -4.33
CA VAL A 46 29.12 -59.18 -5.53
C VAL A 46 27.80 -58.68 -6.15
N ALA A 47 26.80 -59.55 -6.27
CA ALA A 47 25.50 -59.18 -6.82
C ALA A 47 24.77 -58.13 -5.95
N VAL A 48 24.80 -58.29 -4.61
CA VAL A 48 24.24 -57.32 -3.66
C VAL A 48 24.97 -55.98 -3.75
N GLY A 49 26.31 -55.98 -3.86
CA GLY A 49 27.10 -54.77 -4.07
C GLY A 49 26.73 -54.04 -5.37
N ALA A 50 26.59 -54.79 -6.47
CA ALA A 50 26.16 -54.24 -7.75
C ALA A 50 24.74 -53.65 -7.68
N GLU A 51 23.79 -54.34 -7.04
CA GLU A 51 22.42 -53.85 -6.86
C GLU A 51 22.34 -52.63 -5.94
N HIS A 52 23.17 -52.57 -4.90
CA HIS A 52 23.25 -51.39 -4.04
C HIS A 52 23.74 -50.15 -4.81
N VAL A 53 24.80 -50.31 -5.62
CA VAL A 53 25.31 -49.23 -6.49
C VAL A 53 24.26 -48.81 -7.52
N ARG A 54 23.56 -49.77 -8.14
CA ARG A 54 22.49 -49.47 -9.10
C ARG A 54 21.35 -48.69 -8.44
N THR A 55 20.94 -49.12 -7.25
CA THR A 55 19.82 -48.50 -6.51
C THR A 55 20.19 -47.08 -6.06
N SER A 56 21.43 -46.86 -5.59
CA SER A 56 21.88 -45.53 -5.18
C SER A 56 21.99 -44.57 -6.37
N GLN A 57 22.50 -45.03 -7.52
CA GLN A 57 22.53 -44.23 -8.75
C GLN A 57 21.12 -43.88 -9.24
N MET A 58 20.18 -44.82 -9.19
CA MET A 58 18.78 -44.54 -9.54
C MET A 58 18.12 -43.54 -8.58
N ALA A 59 18.39 -43.63 -7.28
CA ALA A 59 17.89 -42.67 -6.29
C ALA A 59 18.46 -41.27 -6.54
N GLU A 60 19.76 -41.18 -6.84
CA GLU A 60 20.43 -39.92 -7.15
C GLU A 60 19.89 -39.29 -8.44
N GLN A 61 19.69 -40.10 -9.49
CA GLN A 61 19.09 -39.62 -10.73
C GLN A 61 17.66 -39.09 -10.51
N ARG A 62 16.84 -39.80 -9.71
CA ARG A 62 15.48 -39.35 -9.36
C ARG A 62 15.51 -38.05 -8.56
N ARG A 63 16.42 -37.94 -7.59
CA ARG A 63 16.63 -36.71 -6.80
C ARG A 63 16.98 -35.54 -7.71
N GLN A 64 17.94 -35.75 -8.62
CA GLN A 64 18.42 -34.72 -9.53
C GLN A 64 17.32 -34.25 -10.50
N THR A 65 16.54 -35.17 -11.07
CA THR A 65 15.38 -34.82 -11.90
C THR A 65 14.34 -34.03 -11.10
N HIS A 66 14.08 -34.40 -9.84
CA HIS A 66 13.12 -33.69 -9.02
C HIS A 66 13.58 -32.28 -8.66
N ILE A 67 14.86 -32.10 -8.30
CA ILE A 67 15.46 -30.79 -8.04
C ILE A 67 15.39 -29.90 -9.28
N GLN A 68 15.74 -30.42 -10.46
CA GLN A 68 15.64 -29.66 -11.71
C GLN A 68 14.20 -29.23 -12.00
N GLY A 69 13.22 -30.10 -11.77
CA GLY A 69 11.81 -29.74 -11.91
C GLY A 69 11.36 -28.65 -10.92
N LEU A 70 11.85 -28.70 -9.68
CA LEU A 70 11.55 -27.67 -8.67
C LEU A 70 12.18 -26.33 -9.03
N VAL A 71 13.44 -26.32 -9.51
CA VAL A 71 14.13 -25.09 -9.94
C VAL A 71 13.45 -24.49 -11.16
N ALA A 72 13.09 -25.30 -12.16
CA ALA A 72 12.39 -24.81 -13.36
C ALA A 72 11.02 -24.21 -13.00
N ARG A 73 10.27 -24.86 -12.09
CA ARG A 73 9.00 -24.31 -11.60
C ARG A 73 9.20 -23.00 -10.86
N ALA A 74 10.15 -22.95 -9.93
CA ALA A 74 10.41 -21.75 -9.13
C ALA A 74 10.83 -20.56 -10.01
N ALA A 75 11.58 -20.80 -11.09
CA ALA A 75 11.91 -19.76 -12.06
C ALA A 75 10.66 -19.23 -12.79
N SER A 76 9.80 -20.13 -13.29
CA SER A 76 8.54 -19.76 -13.94
C SER A 76 7.62 -18.96 -13.00
N GLU A 77 7.46 -19.41 -11.75
CA GLU A 77 6.63 -18.72 -10.75
C GLU A 77 7.20 -17.33 -10.40
N ALA A 78 8.53 -17.18 -10.34
CA ALA A 78 9.16 -15.88 -10.09
C ALA A 78 8.93 -14.90 -11.25
N ASP A 79 8.97 -15.38 -12.49
CA ASP A 79 8.66 -14.57 -13.68
C ASP A 79 7.18 -14.15 -13.65
N GLU A 80 6.25 -15.07 -13.36
CA GLU A 80 4.82 -14.78 -13.22
C GLU A 80 4.53 -13.74 -12.12
N PHE A 81 5.17 -13.84 -10.95
CA PHE A 81 5.03 -12.85 -9.88
C PHE A 81 5.58 -11.49 -10.27
N SER A 82 6.68 -11.46 -11.02
CA SER A 82 7.26 -10.20 -11.52
C SER A 82 6.31 -9.53 -12.51
N GLU A 83 5.74 -10.29 -13.45
CA GLU A 83 4.76 -9.77 -14.41
C GLU A 83 3.47 -9.27 -13.74
N VAL A 84 3.01 -9.92 -12.68
CA VAL A 84 1.86 -9.44 -11.89
C VAL A 84 2.21 -8.13 -11.19
N ALA A 85 3.37 -8.06 -10.54
CA ALA A 85 3.80 -6.86 -9.83
C ALA A 85 3.97 -5.67 -10.78
N ASP A 86 4.57 -5.88 -11.96
CA ASP A 86 4.75 -4.84 -12.96
C ASP A 86 3.40 -4.31 -13.46
N ARG A 87 2.44 -5.20 -13.74
CA ARG A 87 1.07 -4.80 -14.12
C ARG A 87 0.34 -4.05 -13.00
N ASP A 88 0.54 -4.44 -11.75
CA ASP A 88 -0.08 -3.78 -10.61
C ASP A 88 0.50 -2.36 -10.42
N ILE A 89 1.82 -2.21 -10.58
CA ILE A 89 2.49 -0.90 -10.53
C ILE A 89 1.95 0.01 -11.65
N GLU A 90 1.90 -0.48 -12.89
CA GLU A 90 1.34 0.27 -14.03
C GLU A 90 -0.12 0.67 -13.77
N GLY A 91 -0.92 -0.24 -13.19
CA GLY A 91 -2.31 0.03 -12.83
C GLY A 91 -2.45 1.10 -11.76
N ILE A 92 -1.59 1.08 -10.73
CA ILE A 92 -1.56 2.08 -9.66
C ILE A 92 -1.16 3.44 -10.21
N ASP A 93 -0.13 3.51 -11.06
CA ASP A 93 0.34 4.76 -11.66
C ASP A 93 -0.73 5.38 -12.56
N ALA A 94 -1.35 4.58 -13.44
CA ALA A 94 -2.44 5.03 -14.30
C ALA A 94 -3.66 5.52 -13.49
N TRP A 95 -4.01 4.82 -12.41
CA TRP A 95 -5.07 5.26 -11.51
C TRP A 95 -4.72 6.58 -10.80
N ALA A 96 -3.49 6.72 -10.31
CA ALA A 96 -3.03 7.93 -9.61
C ALA A 96 -3.02 9.15 -10.55
N GLU A 97 -2.57 8.99 -11.79
CA GLU A 97 -2.61 10.05 -12.79
C GLU A 97 -4.03 10.52 -13.10
N ALA A 98 -4.95 9.56 -13.33
CA ALA A 98 -6.36 9.86 -13.58
C ALA A 98 -7.00 10.57 -12.37
N GLU A 99 -6.68 10.14 -11.15
CA GLU A 99 -7.23 10.72 -9.92
C GLU A 99 -6.69 12.14 -9.67
N ILE A 100 -5.41 12.37 -9.93
CA ILE A 100 -4.82 13.72 -9.87
C ILE A 100 -5.49 14.65 -10.89
N ALA A 101 -5.72 14.18 -12.13
CA ALA A 101 -6.40 14.96 -13.15
C ALA A 101 -7.84 15.29 -12.73
N ARG A 102 -8.56 14.32 -12.16
CA ARG A 102 -9.92 14.50 -11.62
C ARG A 102 -9.95 15.54 -10.49
N LEU A 103 -9.03 15.46 -9.53
CA LEU A 103 -8.93 16.40 -8.41
C LEU A 103 -8.56 17.82 -8.86
N ARG A 104 -7.69 17.95 -9.87
CA ARG A 104 -7.38 19.24 -10.50
C ARG A 104 -8.61 19.86 -11.14
N GLY A 105 -9.35 19.09 -11.95
CA GLY A 105 -10.58 19.55 -12.58
C GLY A 105 -11.64 19.98 -11.55
N GLN A 106 -11.81 19.21 -10.47
CA GLN A 106 -12.72 19.58 -9.38
C GLN A 106 -12.31 20.87 -8.65
N ARG A 107 -11.01 21.03 -8.39
CA ARG A 107 -10.48 22.25 -7.76
C ARG A 107 -10.79 23.47 -8.63
N GLU A 108 -10.49 23.40 -9.92
CA GLU A 108 -10.74 24.48 -10.86
C GLU A 108 -12.23 24.82 -10.95
N ALA A 109 -13.10 23.81 -11.05
CA ALA A 109 -14.55 23.99 -11.05
C ALA A 109 -15.06 24.67 -9.77
N ARG A 110 -14.57 24.26 -8.59
CA ARG A 110 -14.96 24.88 -7.30
C ARG A 110 -14.48 26.33 -7.20
N ILE A 111 -13.27 26.63 -7.67
CA ILE A 111 -12.74 28.00 -7.72
C ILE A 111 -13.59 28.87 -8.64
N ALA A 112 -13.92 28.37 -9.85
CA ALA A 112 -14.75 29.08 -10.80
C ALA A 112 -16.15 29.36 -10.23
N ALA A 113 -16.78 28.35 -9.62
CA ALA A 113 -18.08 28.50 -8.96
C ALA A 113 -18.03 29.56 -7.86
N ARG A 114 -16.98 29.56 -7.01
CA ARG A 114 -16.86 30.57 -5.95
C ARG A 114 -16.63 31.99 -6.48
N ARG A 115 -15.90 32.14 -7.58
CA ARG A 115 -15.72 33.45 -8.23
C ARG A 115 -17.03 33.99 -8.79
N ILE A 116 -17.82 33.13 -9.45
CA ILE A 116 -19.15 33.51 -9.96
C ILE A 116 -20.06 33.95 -8.81
N GLU A 117 -20.09 33.19 -7.72
CA GLU A 117 -20.90 33.54 -6.56
C GLU A 117 -20.45 34.84 -5.88
N LEU A 118 -19.13 35.05 -5.76
CA LEU A 118 -18.60 36.31 -5.23
C LEU A 118 -19.02 37.49 -6.11
N GLN A 119 -18.91 37.36 -7.43
CA GLN A 119 -19.32 38.43 -8.35
C GLN A 119 -20.81 38.73 -8.20
N ALA A 120 -21.66 37.71 -8.16
CA ALA A 120 -23.10 37.89 -7.97
C ALA A 120 -23.43 38.63 -6.65
N ARG A 121 -22.73 38.30 -5.56
CA ARG A 121 -22.89 39.00 -4.26
C ARG A 121 -22.42 40.45 -4.31
N LEU A 122 -21.32 40.73 -5.02
CA LEU A 122 -20.83 42.09 -5.21
C LEU A 122 -21.81 42.92 -6.05
N ASP A 123 -22.36 42.35 -7.12
CA ASP A 123 -23.34 43.02 -7.98
C ASP A 123 -24.65 43.30 -7.21
N GLU A 124 -25.10 42.36 -6.39
CA GLU A 124 -26.26 42.55 -5.50
C GLU A 124 -26.00 43.67 -4.48
N HIS A 125 -24.83 43.67 -3.86
CA HIS A 125 -24.44 44.69 -2.89
C HIS A 125 -24.35 46.08 -3.53
N GLN A 126 -23.73 46.17 -4.71
CA GLN A 126 -23.64 47.42 -5.46
C GLN A 126 -25.04 47.94 -5.82
N SER A 127 -25.91 47.07 -6.32
CA SER A 127 -27.30 47.43 -6.63
C SER A 127 -28.07 47.92 -5.40
N ARG A 128 -27.75 47.41 -4.20
CA ARG A 128 -28.34 47.88 -2.93
C ARG A 128 -27.82 49.27 -2.57
N LEU A 129 -26.51 49.49 -2.67
CA LEU A 129 -25.89 50.79 -2.43
C LEU A 129 -26.42 51.86 -3.40
N ASP A 130 -26.56 51.53 -4.68
CA ASP A 130 -27.06 52.48 -5.68
C ASP A 130 -28.49 52.96 -5.34
N ARG A 131 -29.38 52.03 -4.95
CA ARG A 131 -30.73 52.38 -4.47
C ARG A 131 -30.70 53.23 -3.20
N GLU A 132 -29.80 52.94 -2.27
CA GLU A 132 -29.67 53.71 -1.04
C GLU A 132 -29.22 55.15 -1.33
N VAL A 133 -28.24 55.31 -2.24
CA VAL A 133 -27.79 56.63 -2.71
C VAL A 133 -28.92 57.38 -3.41
N GLU A 134 -29.72 56.71 -4.25
CA GLU A 134 -30.89 57.31 -4.89
C GLU A 134 -31.91 57.82 -3.86
N LEU A 135 -32.22 57.02 -2.83
CA LEU A 135 -33.15 57.40 -1.77
C LEU A 135 -32.63 58.59 -0.96
N ILE A 136 -31.34 58.60 -0.61
CA ILE A 136 -30.71 59.72 0.10
C ILE A 136 -30.77 60.99 -0.76
N ASN A 137 -30.41 60.90 -2.04
CA ASN A 137 -30.45 62.04 -2.95
C ASN A 137 -31.88 62.58 -3.12
N ALA A 138 -32.88 61.70 -3.23
CA ALA A 138 -34.28 62.09 -3.29
C ALA A 138 -34.73 62.82 -2.01
N ALA A 139 -34.37 62.29 -0.83
CA ALA A 139 -34.71 62.91 0.46
C ALA A 139 -34.05 64.29 0.64
N VAL A 140 -32.77 64.42 0.26
CA VAL A 140 -32.06 65.71 0.30
C VAL A 140 -32.65 66.71 -0.70
N SER A 141 -33.01 66.26 -1.91
CA SER A 141 -33.64 67.12 -2.91
C SER A 141 -35.01 67.62 -2.45
N ALA A 142 -35.83 66.74 -1.86
CA ALA A 142 -37.12 67.13 -1.28
C ALA A 142 -36.94 68.16 -0.16
N HIS A 143 -35.99 67.92 0.75
CA HIS A 143 -35.68 68.87 1.81
C HIS A 143 -35.24 70.24 1.29
N ARG A 144 -34.40 70.29 0.24
CA ARG A 144 -34.00 71.56 -0.40
C ARG A 144 -35.21 72.31 -0.95
N ALA A 145 -36.10 71.62 -1.67
CA ALA A 145 -37.33 72.24 -2.18
C ALA A 145 -38.26 72.74 -1.06
N ASP A 146 -38.32 72.04 0.07
CA ASP A 146 -39.07 72.48 1.24
C ASP A 146 -38.45 73.72 1.89
N VAL A 147 -37.12 73.79 1.96
CA VAL A 147 -36.38 74.96 2.46
C VAL A 147 -36.57 76.18 1.54
N ASP A 148 -36.52 75.98 0.22
CA ASP A 148 -36.74 77.06 -0.75
C ASP A 148 -38.16 77.62 -0.61
N ARG A 149 -39.19 76.76 -0.62
CA ARG A 149 -40.59 77.17 -0.37
C ARG A 149 -40.78 77.88 0.98
N PHE A 150 -40.09 77.43 2.01
CA PHE A 150 -40.12 78.07 3.31
C PHE A 150 -39.61 79.51 3.26
N PHE A 151 -38.46 79.74 2.62
CA PHE A 151 -37.87 81.08 2.51
C PHE A 151 -38.65 82.00 1.56
N GLU A 152 -39.17 81.47 0.45
CA GLU A 152 -40.10 82.21 -0.43
C GLU A 152 -41.33 82.70 0.34
N GLY A 153 -41.94 81.82 1.14
CA GLY A 153 -43.07 82.20 2.01
C GLY A 153 -42.70 83.24 3.07
N LEU A 154 -41.51 83.14 3.66
CA LEU A 154 -41.02 84.10 4.66
C LEU A 154 -40.74 85.49 4.05
N GLN A 155 -40.27 85.55 2.81
CA GLN A 155 -40.00 86.81 2.10
C GLN A 155 -41.28 87.53 1.65
N ALA A 156 -42.34 86.78 1.36
CA ALA A 156 -43.62 87.35 0.94
C ALA A 156 -44.46 87.88 2.11
N GLU A 157 -44.17 87.46 3.35
CA GLU A 157 -44.93 87.81 4.54
C GLU A 157 -44.53 89.19 5.10
N VAL A 158 -45.51 90.01 5.44
CA VAL A 158 -45.31 91.39 5.94
C VAL A 158 -45.72 91.53 7.41
N ASP A 159 -46.56 90.63 7.92
CA ASP A 159 -46.98 90.63 9.33
C ASP A 159 -45.88 90.05 10.25
N PRO A 160 -45.33 90.81 11.22
CA PRO A 160 -44.31 90.32 12.15
C PRO A 160 -44.71 89.08 12.95
N LEU A 161 -46.00 88.91 13.29
CA LEU A 161 -46.50 87.72 14.01
C LEU A 161 -46.55 86.50 13.10
N ALA A 162 -46.93 86.67 11.83
CA ALA A 162 -46.91 85.61 10.83
C ALA A 162 -45.47 85.19 10.48
N ILE A 163 -44.52 86.13 10.40
CA ILE A 163 -43.08 85.86 10.24
C ILE A 163 -42.55 85.00 11.40
N ALA A 164 -42.88 85.35 12.65
CA ALA A 164 -42.45 84.57 13.81
C ALA A 164 -43.02 83.14 13.82
N ARG A 165 -44.29 82.98 13.41
CA ARG A 165 -44.92 81.65 13.24
C ARG A 165 -44.26 80.85 12.12
N HIS A 166 -44.00 81.47 10.97
CA HIS A 166 -43.29 80.83 9.87
C HIS A 166 -41.90 80.41 10.32
N ALA A 167 -41.13 81.27 10.99
CA ALA A 167 -39.79 80.93 11.50
C ALA A 167 -39.77 79.68 12.41
N GLY A 168 -40.83 79.45 13.19
CA GLY A 168 -40.99 78.25 14.03
C GLY A 168 -41.29 76.95 13.25
N ALA A 169 -41.72 77.05 11.99
CA ALA A 169 -42.09 75.93 11.13
C ALA A 169 -40.97 75.50 10.16
N ARG A 170 -39.71 75.84 10.47
CA ARG A 170 -38.55 75.53 9.61
C ARG A 170 -38.47 74.03 9.25
N PRO A 171 -38.34 73.68 7.96
CA PRO A 171 -38.12 72.30 7.55
C PRO A 171 -36.90 71.69 8.26
N ARG A 172 -37.04 70.48 8.78
CA ARG A 172 -35.95 69.72 9.42
C ARG A 172 -35.26 68.81 8.40
N PHE A 173 -33.96 68.64 8.56
CA PHE A 173 -33.19 67.72 7.73
C PHE A 173 -33.65 66.27 7.97
N PRO A 174 -33.83 65.45 6.93
CA PRO A 174 -34.24 64.06 7.09
C PRO A 174 -33.18 63.22 7.82
N THR A 175 -33.61 62.24 8.61
CA THR A 175 -32.71 61.25 9.21
C THR A 175 -32.30 60.24 8.14
N LEU A 176 -31.04 60.25 7.72
CA LEU A 176 -30.58 59.41 6.59
C LEU A 176 -30.47 57.92 6.98
N ASP A 177 -30.04 57.62 8.21
CA ASP A 177 -29.87 56.23 8.68
C ASP A 177 -31.18 55.41 8.64
N SER A 178 -32.33 56.07 8.78
CA SER A 178 -33.65 55.41 8.66
C SER A 178 -34.04 55.07 7.23
N LEU A 179 -33.38 55.66 6.23
CA LEU A 179 -33.59 55.36 4.80
C LEU A 179 -32.70 54.18 4.35
N SER A 180 -31.61 53.93 5.08
CA SER A 180 -30.58 52.92 4.83
C SER A 180 -30.84 51.54 5.47
N GLY A 181 -32.11 51.20 5.72
CA GLY A 181 -32.59 50.23 6.71
C GLY A 181 -32.11 48.76 6.72
N ASP A 182 -30.94 48.40 6.19
CA ASP A 182 -30.51 46.99 6.05
C ASP A 182 -29.00 46.72 6.32
N GLN A 183 -28.18 47.74 6.57
CA GLN A 183 -26.72 47.58 6.68
C GLN A 183 -26.24 46.82 7.93
N LYS A 184 -27.03 46.77 9.01
CA LYS A 184 -26.64 46.06 10.24
C LYS A 184 -26.74 44.54 10.16
N ALA A 185 -27.52 43.99 9.23
CA ALA A 185 -27.68 42.54 9.11
C ALA A 185 -26.59 41.87 8.22
N GLY A 186 -26.05 42.59 7.24
CA GLY A 186 -25.08 42.06 6.27
C GLY A 186 -23.65 41.87 6.79
N SER A 187 -23.22 42.70 7.74
CA SER A 187 -21.84 42.66 8.30
C SER A 187 -21.52 41.33 9.00
N THR A 188 -22.51 40.70 9.63
CA THR A 188 -22.35 39.43 10.35
C THR A 188 -22.15 38.22 9.42
N VAL A 189 -22.60 38.30 8.15
CA VAL A 189 -22.54 37.17 7.21
C VAL A 189 -21.13 36.98 6.63
N PHE A 190 -20.38 38.06 6.41
CA PHE A 190 -19.01 38.00 5.89
C PHE A 190 -18.04 37.32 6.88
N ALA A 191 -18.25 37.53 8.18
CA ALA A 191 -17.43 36.91 9.23
C ALA A 191 -17.60 35.38 9.33
N ARG A 192 -18.76 34.84 8.92
CA ARG A 192 -19.05 33.39 9.02
C ARG A 192 -18.47 32.58 7.86
N VAL A 193 -18.34 33.17 6.66
CA VAL A 193 -17.93 32.43 5.44
C VAL A 193 -16.43 32.12 5.42
N VAL A 194 -15.61 32.84 6.19
CA VAL A 194 -14.17 32.55 6.30
C VAL A 194 -13.90 31.28 7.12
N GLY A 195 -14.85 30.82 7.94
CA GLY A 195 -14.68 29.63 8.80
C GLY A 195 -15.07 28.29 8.18
N ASP A 196 -15.81 28.28 7.06
CA ASP A 196 -16.45 27.05 6.52
C ASP A 196 -15.63 26.39 5.38
N ALA A 197 -14.49 26.95 5.02
CA ALA A 197 -13.61 26.37 4.00
C ALA A 197 -12.83 25.13 4.49
N ALA A 198 -13.01 24.74 5.76
CA ALA A 198 -12.35 23.60 6.39
C ALA A 198 -13.24 22.34 6.53
N ASP A 199 -14.53 22.38 6.14
CA ASP A 199 -15.38 21.18 6.13
C ASP A 199 -15.27 20.45 4.78
N GLY A 200 -14.02 20.17 4.39
CA GLY A 200 -13.73 18.97 3.64
C GLY A 200 -13.43 17.89 4.66
N THR A 201 -14.44 17.13 5.10
CA THR A 201 -14.24 15.95 5.94
C THR A 201 -13.05 15.17 5.38
N PRO A 202 -11.90 15.07 6.09
CA PRO A 202 -10.86 14.18 5.63
C PRO A 202 -11.46 12.79 5.71
N ALA A 203 -11.65 12.17 4.54
CA ALA A 203 -11.90 10.75 4.47
C ALA A 203 -10.88 10.09 5.39
N ARG A 204 -11.39 9.38 6.39
CA ARG A 204 -10.66 8.62 7.38
C ARG A 204 -9.55 7.85 6.67
N MET A 205 -8.34 8.38 6.71
CA MET A 205 -7.13 7.66 6.36
C MET A 205 -7.05 6.52 7.38
N VAL A 206 -7.57 5.36 6.99
CA VAL A 206 -7.25 4.11 7.67
C VAL A 206 -5.75 3.96 7.52
N GLY A 207 -5.03 4.23 8.60
CA GLY A 207 -3.61 3.94 8.69
C GLY A 207 -3.42 2.44 8.52
N VAL A 208 -3.13 2.00 7.29
CA VAL A 208 -2.32 0.82 7.08
C VAL A 208 -0.89 1.29 7.29
N MET A 209 -0.36 0.85 8.42
CA MET A 209 1.05 0.92 8.77
C MET A 209 1.90 0.42 7.58
N GLY A 210 2.61 1.31 6.92
CA GLY A 210 3.71 0.99 6.02
C GLY A 210 4.94 1.79 6.47
N PRO A 211 6.08 1.14 6.79
CA PRO A 211 7.23 1.83 7.33
C PRO A 211 7.85 2.81 6.31
N ALA A 212 8.48 3.86 6.86
CA ALA A 212 9.19 4.93 6.17
C ALA A 212 10.19 4.42 5.10
N PRO A 213 10.50 5.23 4.07
CA PRO A 213 11.37 4.80 2.98
C PRO A 213 12.81 4.72 3.48
N ALA A 214 13.30 3.50 3.70
CA ALA A 214 14.72 3.23 3.59
C ALA A 214 15.05 3.14 2.10
N GLU A 215 16.00 3.95 1.67
CA GLU A 215 16.58 3.91 0.33
C GLU A 215 17.00 2.47 -0.01
N ALA A 216 16.25 1.80 -0.89
CA ALA A 216 16.60 0.49 -1.43
C ALA A 216 16.96 0.64 -2.91
N GLN A 217 18.06 1.33 -3.18
CA GLN A 217 18.78 1.09 -4.42
C GLN A 217 19.49 -0.27 -4.29
N GLY A 218 19.01 -1.30 -5.01
CA GLY A 218 19.82 -2.50 -5.29
C GLY A 218 19.24 -3.88 -4.96
N GLU A 219 17.94 -4.06 -4.74
CA GLU A 219 17.42 -5.39 -4.34
C GLU A 219 17.03 -6.32 -5.51
N GLY A 220 16.78 -5.79 -6.71
CA GLY A 220 16.50 -6.62 -7.91
C GLY A 220 17.66 -7.54 -8.31
N SER A 221 18.91 -7.09 -8.14
CA SER A 221 20.09 -7.94 -8.33
C SER A 221 20.29 -8.92 -7.18
N SER A 222 19.96 -8.55 -5.94
CA SER A 222 20.16 -9.43 -4.78
C SER A 222 19.23 -10.63 -4.76
N SER A 223 17.96 -10.47 -5.15
CA SER A 223 17.00 -11.59 -5.20
C SER A 223 17.33 -12.59 -6.30
N ARG A 224 17.75 -12.09 -7.47
CA ARG A 224 18.24 -12.92 -8.58
C ARG A 224 19.55 -13.63 -8.23
N LEU A 225 20.50 -12.93 -7.60
CA LEU A 225 21.75 -13.52 -7.09
C LEU A 225 21.51 -14.54 -5.96
N ARG A 226 20.46 -14.37 -5.14
CA ARG A 226 20.08 -15.33 -4.09
C ARG A 226 19.47 -16.59 -4.69
N ALA A 227 18.59 -16.44 -5.68
CA ALA A 227 18.02 -17.57 -6.43
C ALA A 227 19.11 -18.34 -7.18
N GLU A 228 20.01 -17.65 -7.88
CA GLU A 228 21.14 -18.27 -8.59
C GLU A 228 22.13 -18.98 -7.65
N ARG A 229 22.38 -18.42 -6.44
CA ARG A 229 23.27 -19.02 -5.44
C ARG A 229 22.65 -20.27 -4.78
N LEU A 230 21.32 -20.31 -4.60
CA LEU A 230 20.56 -21.49 -4.17
C LEU A 230 20.56 -22.59 -5.24
N ILE A 231 20.42 -22.22 -6.52
CA ILE A 231 20.50 -23.15 -7.64
C ILE A 231 21.92 -23.74 -7.76
N GLY A 232 22.96 -22.94 -7.54
CA GLY A 232 24.36 -23.40 -7.56
C GLY A 232 24.74 -24.33 -6.39
N THR A 233 24.13 -24.15 -5.21
CA THR A 233 24.36 -25.04 -4.05
C THR A 233 23.57 -26.34 -4.13
N LEU A 234 22.38 -26.33 -4.74
CA LEU A 234 21.59 -27.55 -4.98
C LEU A 234 22.15 -28.44 -6.10
N LEU A 235 22.94 -27.88 -7.02
CA LEU A 235 23.57 -28.60 -8.14
C LEU A 235 24.93 -29.23 -7.84
N GLY A 236 25.40 -29.23 -6.58
CA GLY A 236 26.58 -29.99 -6.18
C GLY A 236 27.87 -29.61 -6.91
N ARG A 237 28.12 -28.31 -7.17
CA ARG A 237 29.49 -27.87 -7.47
C ARG A 237 30.23 -27.68 -6.17
N ASP A 238 30.98 -28.71 -5.77
CA ASP A 238 32.10 -28.58 -4.84
C ASP A 238 32.91 -27.34 -5.23
N THR A 239 32.94 -26.35 -4.35
CA THR A 239 33.96 -25.31 -4.36
C THR A 239 35.28 -25.98 -4.01
N LYS A 240 35.95 -26.54 -5.02
CA LYS A 240 37.34 -26.97 -4.91
C LYS A 240 38.18 -25.73 -4.60
N GLU A 241 38.61 -25.66 -3.35
CA GLU A 241 39.59 -24.75 -2.79
C GLU A 241 40.84 -24.70 -3.71
N PRO A 242 41.30 -23.52 -4.17
CA PRO A 242 42.49 -23.47 -5.01
C PRO A 242 43.74 -23.66 -4.14
N ASP A 243 44.44 -24.75 -4.44
CA ASP A 243 45.78 -25.10 -3.98
C ASP A 243 46.72 -23.88 -4.02
N ARG A 244 47.35 -23.60 -2.89
CA ARG A 244 48.32 -22.52 -2.71
C ARG A 244 49.67 -23.01 -3.24
N PRO A 245 50.29 -22.39 -4.25
CA PRO A 245 51.59 -22.86 -4.73
C PRO A 245 52.68 -22.53 -3.71
N GLU A 246 53.51 -23.55 -3.40
CA GLU A 246 54.75 -23.40 -2.65
C GLU A 246 55.69 -22.41 -3.36
N SER A 247 56.00 -21.32 -2.66
CA SER A 247 57.05 -20.39 -3.07
C SER A 247 58.40 -20.96 -2.63
N LYS A 248 59.15 -21.54 -3.57
CA LYS A 248 60.60 -21.68 -3.42
C LYS A 248 61.23 -20.29 -3.40
N GLY A 249 61.91 -19.98 -2.30
CA GLY A 249 62.84 -18.87 -2.11
C GLY A 249 63.83 -19.26 -1.03
#